data_AF-A0A7I0JJU3-F1
#
_entry.id   AF-A0A7I0JJU3-F1
#
_cell.length_a   1.000
_cell.length_b   1.000
_cell.length_c   1.000
_cell.angle_alpha   90.00
_cell.angle_beta   90.00
_cell.angle_gamma   90.00
#
_symmetry.space_group_name_H-M   'P 1'
#
loop_
_entity.id
_entity.type
_entity.pdbx_description
1 polymer ?
#
loop_
_entity_poly.entity_id
_entity_poly.type
_entity_poly.pdbx_seq_one_letter_code
_entity_poly.pdbx_strand_id
1 'polypeptide(L)'
;MKSSWISTLIAHLQAKPIALLRLDAAEWSALSASRRGIGEFTIAIHHRALASLRAPTLCLLVAGTKSGAKMMAGVIGNPSAITTIQSRVKLKRVFSIEPSSPDGLVELLDDPTHIAALRARLAEQEQLTMLSAKLSGHIAEKLATIENNYVAFRSISASLSVPRRVRGNDALQEQSLRTALRSFGLSSEAPAEFVELLDEDETAISRVAVDENDDSGKFDAFESSRGSRTHAIEDGFVEHDARWVSGMDLVGSDATGRAVYRRGDERLEVITANRRPLEHALGVDLIYINTIQRNVVMVQHKMLEPSGGGWVYRPDEQLAQEIARMGAFGRPGRGDDTEYRLHSGVFYLKFVKRNAAIRQGGVLLPLDHFKLFVTTPASQGPRGGLRIDYDALGGRYMREQPFVDLIRAGYIGAYANDTTQLQTIVEAILANGRAVVTAIQSAAARSSPEHQDHW
;
A
#
# COMPACT_ATOMS: atom_id res chain seq x y z
N MET A 1 26.33 4.42 -13.35
CA MET A 1 25.67 5.61 -12.78
C MET A 1 24.97 5.17 -11.49
N LYS A 2 25.25 5.81 -10.33
CA LYS A 2 24.55 5.44 -9.08
C LYS A 2 23.06 5.73 -9.25
N SER A 3 22.20 4.76 -8.93
CA SER A 3 20.75 4.93 -9.03
C SER A 3 20.28 6.09 -8.14
N SER A 4 19.35 6.91 -8.63
CA SER A 4 18.87 8.14 -7.96
C SER A 4 18.31 7.87 -6.55
N TRP A 5 17.71 6.70 -6.35
CA TRP A 5 17.08 6.31 -5.08
C TRP A 5 18.08 5.94 -3.97
N ILE A 6 19.26 5.41 -4.32
CA ILE A 6 20.33 5.10 -3.34
C ILE A 6 20.88 6.42 -2.78
N SER A 7 21.11 7.40 -3.66
CA SER A 7 21.56 8.74 -3.25
C SER A 7 20.54 9.40 -2.30
N THR A 8 19.25 9.24 -2.58
CA THR A 8 18.15 9.72 -1.71
C THR A 8 18.17 9.03 -0.34
N LEU A 9 18.36 7.71 -0.31
CA LEU A 9 18.46 6.95 0.94
C LEU A 9 19.66 7.42 1.77
N ILE A 10 20.85 7.55 1.17
CA ILE A 10 22.06 8.00 1.87
C ILE A 10 21.86 9.41 2.43
N ALA A 11 21.26 10.33 1.66
CA ALA A 11 20.94 11.68 2.14
C ALA A 11 19.98 11.66 3.34
N HIS A 12 18.98 10.78 3.35
CA HIS A 12 18.10 10.59 4.51
C HIS A 12 18.89 10.11 5.74
N LEU A 13 19.82 9.16 5.56
CA LEU A 13 20.62 8.58 6.64
C LEU A 13 21.65 9.54 7.25
N GLN A 14 22.06 10.56 6.52
CA GLN A 14 22.88 11.64 7.07
C GLN A 14 22.14 12.43 8.16
N ALA A 15 20.84 12.68 7.97
CA ALA A 15 20.00 13.35 8.95
C ALA A 15 19.45 12.39 10.02
N LYS A 16 19.24 11.12 9.65
CA LYS A 16 18.62 10.09 10.49
C LYS A 16 19.40 8.79 10.37
N PRO A 17 20.44 8.59 11.20
CA PRO A 17 21.30 7.41 11.09
C PRO A 17 20.55 6.09 11.28
N ILE A 18 21.19 4.99 10.88
CA ILE A 18 20.66 3.63 11.04
C ILE A 18 20.49 3.31 12.52
N ALA A 19 19.35 2.71 12.85
CA ALA A 19 19.12 2.11 14.15
C ALA A 19 19.42 0.60 14.11
N LEU A 20 20.26 0.12 15.01
CA LEU A 20 20.56 -1.30 15.18
C LEU A 20 19.68 -1.87 16.30
N LEU A 21 18.73 -2.73 15.96
CA LEU A 21 17.80 -3.36 16.90
C LEU A 21 18.19 -4.82 17.12
N ARG A 22 18.25 -5.25 18.38
CA ARG A 22 18.54 -6.63 18.75
C ARG A 22 17.28 -7.31 19.26
N LEU A 23 17.09 -8.54 18.82
CA LEU A 23 16.07 -9.44 19.34
C LEU A 23 16.74 -10.71 19.84
N ASP A 24 16.37 -11.15 21.04
CA ASP A 24 16.78 -12.46 21.50
C ASP A 24 16.02 -13.59 20.78
N ALA A 25 16.41 -14.84 21.05
CA ALA A 25 15.80 -16.00 20.39
C ALA A 25 14.33 -16.21 20.76
N ALA A 26 13.91 -15.80 21.95
CA ALA A 26 12.53 -15.90 22.40
C ALA A 26 11.66 -14.83 21.73
N GLU A 27 12.14 -13.58 21.68
CA GLU A 27 11.51 -12.47 20.96
C GLU A 27 11.37 -12.79 19.47
N TRP A 28 12.44 -13.28 18.84
CA TRP A 28 12.40 -13.69 17.44
C TRP A 28 11.35 -14.78 17.20
N SER A 29 11.37 -15.86 17.99
CA SER A 29 10.41 -16.96 17.85
C SER A 29 8.95 -16.49 18.05
N ALA A 30 8.70 -15.60 19.00
CA ALA A 30 7.38 -15.06 19.26
C ALA A 30 6.89 -14.17 18.10
N LEU A 31 7.78 -13.36 17.51
CA LEU A 31 7.45 -12.51 16.37
C LEU A 31 7.22 -13.32 15.09
N SER A 32 8.02 -14.35 14.84
CA SER A 32 7.83 -15.28 13.71
C SER A 32 6.47 -15.98 13.77
N ALA A 33 6.01 -16.35 14.98
CA ALA A 33 4.70 -16.98 15.18
C ALA A 33 3.52 -15.99 15.19
N SER A 34 3.78 -14.69 15.10
CA SER A 34 2.72 -13.67 15.19
C SER A 34 1.90 -13.59 13.89
N ARG A 35 0.65 -13.11 13.99
CA ARG A 35 -0.29 -13.02 12.86
C ARG A 35 0.20 -12.18 11.68
N ARG A 36 1.12 -11.22 11.91
CA ARG A 36 1.72 -10.37 10.88
C ARG A 36 3.17 -10.75 10.56
N GLY A 37 3.68 -11.81 11.19
CA GLY A 37 5.05 -12.28 11.07
C GLY A 37 6.10 -11.21 11.38
N ILE A 38 7.27 -11.37 10.78
CA ILE A 38 8.42 -10.47 10.97
C ILE A 38 8.34 -9.24 10.06
N GLY A 39 7.56 -9.28 8.97
CA GLY A 39 7.44 -8.17 8.03
C GLY A 39 6.88 -6.87 8.63
N GLU A 40 6.04 -6.98 9.67
CA GLU A 40 5.53 -5.84 10.43
C GLU A 40 5.21 -6.23 11.89
N PHE A 41 5.86 -5.56 12.85
CA PHE A 41 5.62 -5.82 14.26
C PHE A 41 5.83 -4.59 15.16
N THR A 42 5.50 -4.72 16.44
CA THR A 42 5.74 -3.68 17.45
C THR A 42 6.44 -4.27 18.67
N ILE A 43 7.38 -3.53 19.24
CA ILE A 43 8.07 -3.89 20.49
C ILE A 43 8.05 -2.72 21.46
N ALA A 44 8.17 -3.02 22.76
CA ALA A 44 8.30 -2.05 23.83
C ALA A 44 9.78 -1.83 24.17
N ILE A 45 10.28 -0.61 23.96
CA ILE A 45 11.67 -0.25 24.25
C ILE A 45 11.70 0.80 25.36
N HIS A 46 12.67 0.68 26.27
CA HIS A 46 12.87 1.65 27.35
C HIS A 46 13.23 3.04 26.79
N HIS A 47 12.66 4.12 27.36
CA HIS A 47 12.85 5.49 26.85
C HIS A 47 14.31 5.89 26.72
N ARG A 48 15.16 5.43 27.65
CA ARG A 48 16.61 5.67 27.63
C ARG A 48 17.28 5.24 26.32
N ALA A 49 16.90 4.07 25.79
CA ALA A 49 17.47 3.53 24.54
C ALA A 49 16.92 4.25 23.30
N LEU A 50 15.79 4.96 23.44
CA LEU A 50 15.16 5.71 22.35
C LEU A 50 15.58 7.18 22.28
N ALA A 51 16.33 7.69 23.27
CA ALA A 51 16.67 9.10 23.37
C ALA A 51 17.43 9.63 22.14
N SER A 52 18.26 8.79 21.54
CA SER A 52 19.06 9.08 20.34
C SER A 52 18.36 8.74 19.02
N LEU A 53 17.20 8.06 19.06
CA LEU A 53 16.49 7.63 17.86
C LEU A 53 15.92 8.83 17.10
N ARG A 54 16.20 8.89 15.80
CA ARG A 54 15.66 9.88 14.85
C ARG A 54 14.78 9.18 13.81
N ALA A 55 13.54 8.89 14.17
CA ALA A 55 12.60 8.18 13.29
C ALA A 55 11.87 9.09 12.27
N PRO A 56 11.25 8.53 11.21
CA PRO A 56 11.51 7.18 10.70
C PRO A 56 12.92 7.07 10.09
N THR A 57 13.57 5.93 10.30
CA THR A 57 14.91 5.63 9.75
C THR A 57 15.02 4.16 9.35
N LEU A 58 16.06 3.83 8.57
CA LEU A 58 16.47 2.46 8.29
C LEU A 58 16.88 1.79 9.62
N CYS A 59 16.42 0.58 9.81
CA CYS A 59 16.74 -0.24 10.95
C CYS A 59 17.37 -1.55 10.48
N LEU A 60 18.53 -1.88 11.03
CA LEU A 60 19.12 -3.19 10.90
C LEU A 60 18.75 -4.01 12.13
N LEU A 61 18.23 -5.20 11.90
CA LEU A 61 17.81 -6.13 12.94
C LEU A 61 18.87 -7.21 13.09
N VAL A 62 19.29 -7.47 14.32
CA VAL A 62 20.10 -8.63 14.71
C VAL A 62 19.19 -9.56 15.51
N ALA A 63 18.76 -10.65 14.89
CA ALA A 63 17.89 -11.62 15.53
C ALA A 63 18.69 -12.86 15.98
N GLY A 64 18.61 -13.20 17.27
CA GLY A 64 19.10 -14.47 17.76
C GLY A 64 18.25 -15.62 17.21
N THR A 65 18.86 -16.60 16.55
CA THR A 65 18.18 -17.83 16.13
C THR A 65 18.91 -19.05 16.69
N LYS A 66 18.28 -20.23 16.65
CA LYS A 66 18.93 -21.50 17.05
C LYS A 66 20.19 -21.80 16.22
N SER A 67 20.25 -21.31 14.98
CA SER A 67 21.35 -21.47 14.03
C SER A 67 22.38 -20.33 14.05
N GLY A 68 22.25 -19.35 14.96
CA GLY A 68 23.13 -18.18 15.04
C GLY A 68 22.39 -16.85 14.87
N ALA A 69 23.11 -15.75 14.78
CA ALA A 69 22.51 -14.43 14.60
C ALA A 69 22.15 -14.19 13.12
N LYS A 70 20.91 -13.80 12.85
CA LYS A 70 20.41 -13.44 11.52
C LYS A 70 20.25 -11.92 11.39
N MET A 71 20.62 -11.37 10.24
CA MET A 71 20.46 -9.97 9.88
C MET A 71 19.23 -9.74 9.01
N MET A 72 18.53 -8.64 9.27
CA MET A 72 17.44 -8.13 8.44
C MET A 72 17.49 -6.61 8.35
N ALA A 73 16.78 -6.04 7.38
CA ALA A 73 16.60 -4.59 7.26
C ALA A 73 15.13 -4.21 7.21
N GLY A 74 14.77 -3.09 7.81
CA GLY A 74 13.43 -2.52 7.67
C GLY A 74 13.35 -1.07 8.11
N VAL A 75 12.15 -0.57 8.36
CA VAL A 75 11.94 0.82 8.80
C VAL A 75 11.42 0.85 10.23
N ILE A 76 12.16 1.55 11.09
CA ILE A 76 11.73 1.84 12.46
C ILE A 76 10.91 3.13 12.49
N GLY A 77 9.71 3.06 13.07
CA GLY A 77 8.75 4.15 13.16
C GLY A 77 8.96 5.06 14.38
N ASN A 78 8.15 6.12 14.48
CA ASN A 78 8.18 7.01 15.63
C ASN A 78 7.72 6.27 16.90
N PRO A 79 8.45 6.40 18.02
CA PRO A 79 8.00 5.87 19.30
C PRO A 79 6.67 6.48 19.75
N SER A 80 5.89 5.71 20.49
CA SER A 80 4.68 6.18 21.18
C SER A 80 4.69 5.65 22.60
N ALA A 81 4.65 6.53 23.60
CA ALA A 81 4.66 6.13 25.01
C ALA A 81 3.49 5.18 25.31
N ILE A 82 3.79 4.08 25.99
CA ILE A 82 2.80 3.10 26.45
C ILE A 82 2.82 2.92 27.96
N THR A 83 3.96 3.24 28.59
CA THR A 83 4.11 3.31 30.04
C THR A 83 4.99 4.51 30.38
N THR A 84 5.17 4.77 31.68
CA THR A 84 6.02 5.85 32.19
C THR A 84 7.48 5.72 31.74
N ILE A 85 7.95 4.51 31.42
CA ILE A 85 9.37 4.24 31.13
C ILE A 85 9.60 3.53 29.78
N GLN A 86 8.55 3.05 29.11
CA GLN A 86 8.65 2.37 27.82
C GLN A 86 7.78 3.04 26.75
N SER A 87 8.27 2.99 25.52
CA SER A 87 7.54 3.41 24.34
C SER A 87 7.43 2.23 23.38
N ARG A 88 6.25 2.08 22.79
CA ARG A 88 6.04 1.18 21.67
C ARG A 88 6.69 1.76 20.44
N VAL A 89 7.47 0.94 19.75
CA VAL A 89 8.03 1.26 18.43
C VAL A 89 7.51 0.25 17.42
N LYS A 90 7.11 0.74 16.25
CA LYS A 90 6.66 -0.10 15.13
C LYS A 90 7.80 -0.30 14.16
N LEU A 91 8.10 -1.56 13.81
CA LEU A 91 8.93 -1.92 12.67
C LEU A 91 8.03 -2.34 11.52
N LYS A 92 8.40 -1.95 10.30
CA LYS A 92 7.63 -2.22 9.08
C LYS A 92 8.58 -2.49 7.93
N ARG A 93 8.10 -3.25 6.94
CA ARG A 93 8.86 -3.59 5.73
C ARG A 93 10.20 -4.20 6.09
N VAL A 94 10.15 -5.22 6.94
CA VAL A 94 11.34 -5.95 7.37
C VAL A 94 11.58 -7.08 6.37
N PHE A 95 12.74 -7.07 5.74
CA PHE A 95 13.17 -8.02 4.72
C PHE A 95 14.40 -8.79 5.18
N SER A 96 14.53 -10.03 4.73
CA SER A 96 15.83 -10.72 4.77
C SER A 96 16.81 -9.94 3.89
N ILE A 97 18.08 -9.90 4.29
CA ILE A 97 19.13 -9.24 3.52
C ILE A 97 20.35 -10.14 3.43
N GLU A 98 21.16 -9.90 2.41
CA GLU A 98 22.49 -10.47 2.28
C GLU A 98 23.56 -9.39 2.51
N PRO A 99 24.63 -9.68 3.27
CA PRO A 99 24.86 -10.90 4.05
C PRO A 99 23.86 -11.03 5.21
N SER A 100 23.42 -12.26 5.47
CA SER A 100 22.38 -12.55 6.46
C SER A 100 22.94 -12.72 7.89
N SER A 101 24.21 -12.41 8.14
CA SER A 101 24.87 -12.55 9.43
C SER A 101 25.61 -11.26 9.82
N PRO A 102 25.77 -10.96 11.14
CA PRO A 102 26.52 -9.80 11.59
C PRO A 102 27.98 -9.80 11.11
N ASP A 103 28.62 -10.96 11.10
CA ASP A 103 30.01 -11.10 10.65
C ASP A 103 30.13 -10.84 9.15
N GLY A 104 29.21 -11.37 8.35
CA GLY A 104 29.17 -11.08 6.92
C GLY A 104 28.98 -9.59 6.64
N LEU A 105 28.17 -8.88 7.44
CA LEU A 105 28.02 -7.43 7.30
C LEU A 105 29.33 -6.69 7.58
N VAL A 106 30.15 -7.19 8.51
CA VAL A 106 31.48 -6.61 8.77
C VAL A 106 32.43 -6.89 7.62
N GLU A 107 32.41 -8.10 7.05
CA GLU A 107 33.22 -8.49 5.88
C GLU A 107 32.87 -7.71 4.61
N LEU A 108 31.63 -7.23 4.50
CA LEU A 108 31.19 -6.37 3.40
C LEU A 108 31.86 -4.99 3.40
N LEU A 109 32.37 -4.53 4.55
CA LEU A 109 33.01 -3.23 4.68
C LEU A 109 34.50 -3.30 4.33
N ASP A 110 34.97 -2.28 3.63
CA ASP A 110 36.34 -2.11 3.15
C ASP A 110 37.16 -1.09 3.96
N ASP A 111 36.50 -0.19 4.72
CA ASP A 111 37.16 0.82 5.55
C ASP A 111 37.43 0.30 6.98
N PRO A 112 38.70 0.20 7.41
CA PRO A 112 39.07 -0.27 8.75
C PRO A 112 38.40 0.49 9.91
N THR A 113 38.17 1.79 9.73
CA THR A 113 37.50 2.65 10.72
C THR A 113 36.03 2.27 10.85
N HIS A 114 35.36 2.04 9.71
CA HIS A 114 33.96 1.60 9.70
C HIS A 114 33.81 0.18 10.23
N ILE A 115 34.74 -0.72 9.92
CA ILE A 115 34.80 -2.09 10.47
C ILE A 115 34.90 -2.04 11.99
N ALA A 116 35.86 -1.29 12.55
CA ALA A 116 36.03 -1.17 13.99
C ALA A 116 34.80 -0.56 14.68
N ALA A 117 34.21 0.48 14.08
CA ALA A 117 33.01 1.13 14.59
C ALA A 117 31.80 0.19 14.58
N LEU A 118 31.60 -0.60 13.52
CA LEU A 118 30.50 -1.56 13.43
C LEU A 118 30.69 -2.70 14.45
N ARG A 119 31.90 -3.26 14.59
CA ARG A 119 32.20 -4.30 15.59
C ARG A 119 31.91 -3.83 17.01
N ALA A 120 32.36 -2.63 17.36
CA ALA A 120 32.08 -2.03 18.66
C ALA A 120 30.56 -1.92 18.89
N ARG A 121 29.82 -1.44 17.87
CA ARG A 121 28.37 -1.32 17.95
C ARG A 121 27.65 -2.64 18.02
N LEU A 122 28.10 -3.69 17.34
CA LEU A 122 27.52 -5.04 17.37
C LEU A 122 27.70 -5.71 18.75
N ALA A 123 28.84 -5.47 19.42
CA ALA A 123 29.15 -6.02 20.74
C ALA A 123 28.33 -5.42 21.90
N GLU A 124 27.75 -4.24 21.72
CA GLU A 124 26.84 -3.62 22.71
C GLU A 124 25.62 -4.53 22.99
N GLN A 125 25.19 -4.59 24.25
CA GLN A 125 24.04 -5.41 24.69
C GLN A 125 22.74 -4.62 24.79
N GLU A 126 22.74 -3.34 24.42
CA GLU A 126 21.53 -2.54 24.41
C GLU A 126 20.59 -3.00 23.30
N GLN A 127 19.30 -3.08 23.62
CA GLN A 127 18.26 -3.53 22.69
C GLN A 127 18.23 -2.67 21.41
N LEU A 128 18.48 -1.35 21.52
CA LEU A 128 18.55 -0.44 20.38
C LEU A 128 19.78 0.46 20.49
N THR A 129 20.61 0.48 19.45
CA THR A 129 21.78 1.37 19.39
C THR A 129 21.80 2.13 18.06
N MET A 130 22.34 3.35 18.06
CA MET A 130 22.40 4.17 16.85
C MET A 130 23.80 4.13 16.23
N LEU A 131 23.86 3.94 14.91
CA LEU A 131 25.11 4.06 14.16
C LEU A 131 25.43 5.55 13.89
N SER A 132 26.68 5.83 13.53
CA SER A 132 27.05 7.18 13.10
C SER A 132 26.52 7.46 11.69
N ALA A 133 26.33 8.74 11.34
CA ALA A 133 25.84 9.13 10.01
C ALA A 133 26.77 8.64 8.87
N LYS A 134 28.10 8.71 9.07
CA LYS A 134 29.08 8.22 8.09
C LYS A 134 29.01 6.71 7.90
N LEU A 135 29.01 5.95 9.00
CA LEU A 135 28.88 4.49 8.97
C LEU A 135 27.55 4.06 8.36
N SER A 136 26.46 4.78 8.68
CA SER A 136 25.13 4.52 8.13
C SER A 136 25.08 4.66 6.62
N GLY A 137 25.65 5.75 6.08
CA GLY A 137 25.74 5.96 4.64
C GLY A 137 26.54 4.87 3.94
N HIS A 138 27.70 4.51 4.52
CA HIS A 138 28.58 3.46 3.96
C HIS A 138 27.91 2.09 3.93
N ILE A 139 27.28 1.68 5.03
CA ILE A 139 26.55 0.40 5.11
C ILE A 139 25.39 0.37 4.12
N ALA A 140 24.57 1.43 4.05
CA ALA A 140 23.44 1.48 3.15
C ALA A 140 23.86 1.47 1.69
N GLU A 141 24.97 2.13 1.34
CA GLU A 141 25.55 2.08 -0.01
C GLU A 141 25.94 0.65 -0.39
N LYS A 142 26.73 -0.04 0.44
CA LYS A 142 27.20 -1.40 0.17
C LYS A 142 26.05 -2.41 0.11
N LEU A 143 25.10 -2.34 1.04
CA LEU A 143 23.95 -3.25 1.05
C LEU A 143 23.01 -3.01 -0.14
N ALA A 144 22.75 -1.76 -0.51
CA ALA A 144 21.85 -1.44 -1.62
C ALA A 144 22.43 -1.77 -3.01
N THR A 145 23.75 -1.97 -3.12
CA THR A 145 24.40 -2.42 -4.36
C THR A 145 24.39 -3.94 -4.56
N ILE A 146 24.01 -4.72 -3.54
CA ILE A 146 23.84 -6.16 -3.66
C ILE A 146 22.53 -6.42 -4.40
N GLU A 147 22.59 -7.24 -5.45
CA GLU A 147 21.45 -7.55 -6.32
C GLU A 147 20.26 -8.11 -5.53
N ASN A 148 20.51 -9.10 -4.67
CA ASN A 148 19.50 -9.72 -3.80
C ASN A 148 18.86 -8.76 -2.79
N ASN A 149 19.48 -7.61 -2.50
CA ASN A 149 18.95 -6.60 -1.59
C ASN A 149 18.18 -5.48 -2.30
N TYR A 150 18.22 -5.43 -3.63
CA TYR A 150 17.75 -4.27 -4.40
C TYR A 150 16.28 -3.95 -4.11
N VAL A 151 15.41 -4.97 -4.17
CA VAL A 151 13.96 -4.83 -3.93
C VAL A 151 13.69 -4.36 -2.49
N ALA A 152 14.32 -4.98 -1.50
CA ALA A 152 14.21 -4.62 -0.09
C ALA A 152 14.61 -3.16 0.15
N PHE A 153 15.79 -2.74 -0.32
CA PHE A 153 16.30 -1.38 -0.08
C PHE A 153 15.57 -0.32 -0.91
N ARG A 154 15.10 -0.64 -2.12
CA ARG A 154 14.22 0.25 -2.90
C ARG A 154 12.91 0.47 -2.16
N SER A 155 12.30 -0.59 -1.63
CA SER A 155 11.07 -0.50 -0.83
C SER A 155 11.29 0.31 0.46
N ILE A 156 12.39 0.09 1.17
CA ILE A 156 12.75 0.87 2.36
C ILE A 156 12.99 2.35 2.00
N SER A 157 13.74 2.64 0.92
CA SER A 157 14.00 4.00 0.47
C SER A 157 12.69 4.75 0.14
N ALA A 158 11.78 4.11 -0.60
CA ALA A 158 10.46 4.65 -0.89
C ALA A 158 9.63 4.92 0.39
N SER A 159 9.80 4.09 1.42
CA SER A 159 9.13 4.21 2.73
C SER A 159 9.61 5.39 3.57
N LEU A 160 10.89 5.73 3.44
CA LEU A 160 11.55 6.81 4.15
C LEU A 160 11.33 8.13 3.43
N SER A 161 11.25 8.06 2.10
CA SER A 161 11.04 9.18 1.19
C SER A 161 9.57 9.54 0.96
N VAL A 162 8.62 8.92 1.70
CA VAL A 162 7.19 9.23 1.58
C VAL A 162 7.01 10.74 1.67
N PRO A 163 6.55 11.40 0.59
CA PRO A 163 6.31 12.82 0.62
C PRO A 163 5.36 13.11 1.78
N ARG A 164 5.77 13.97 2.71
CA ARG A 164 4.87 14.45 3.78
C ARG A 164 3.60 15.09 3.21
N ARG A 165 3.62 15.43 1.93
CA ARG A 165 2.54 16.01 1.13
C ARG A 165 2.64 15.42 -0.28
N VAL A 166 1.69 14.57 -0.66
CA VAL A 166 1.47 14.24 -2.07
C VAL A 166 0.50 15.30 -2.61
N ARG A 167 0.84 15.92 -3.76
CA ARG A 167 0.04 16.98 -4.37
C ARG A 167 -0.66 16.43 -5.62
N GLY A 168 -1.91 16.84 -5.84
CA GLY A 168 -2.61 16.54 -7.09
C GLY A 168 -3.07 15.08 -7.19
N ASN A 169 -3.03 14.52 -8.39
CA ASN A 169 -3.73 13.28 -8.73
C ASN A 169 -3.10 12.03 -8.10
N ASP A 170 -1.77 12.00 -7.95
CA ASP A 170 -1.05 10.86 -7.34
C ASP A 170 -1.48 10.62 -5.88
N ALA A 171 -1.86 11.69 -5.18
CA ALA A 171 -2.36 11.59 -3.82
C ALA A 171 -3.72 10.88 -3.74
N LEU A 172 -4.57 11.06 -4.76
CA LEU A 172 -5.88 10.42 -4.85
C LEU A 172 -5.72 8.93 -5.19
N GLN A 173 -4.75 8.61 -6.05
CA GLN A 173 -4.46 7.22 -6.42
C GLN A 173 -3.86 6.43 -5.24
N GLU A 174 -2.92 7.04 -4.50
CA GLU A 174 -2.38 6.45 -3.27
C GLU A 174 -3.48 6.25 -2.21
N GLN A 175 -4.42 7.20 -2.10
CA GLN A 175 -5.55 7.07 -1.19
C GLN A 175 -6.53 5.96 -1.62
N SER A 176 -6.71 5.77 -2.92
CA SER A 176 -7.53 4.69 -3.49
C SER A 176 -6.93 3.32 -3.17
N LEU A 177 -5.63 3.15 -3.42
CA LEU A 177 -4.88 1.94 -3.04
C LEU A 177 -5.00 1.66 -1.53
N ARG A 178 -4.82 2.69 -0.68
CA ARG A 178 -4.98 2.52 0.78
C ARG A 178 -6.37 2.09 1.18
N THR A 179 -7.40 2.69 0.56
CA THR A 179 -8.80 2.35 0.84
C THR A 179 -9.07 0.91 0.44
N ALA A 180 -8.56 0.45 -0.71
CA ALA A 180 -8.65 -0.94 -1.15
C ALA A 180 -7.98 -1.90 -0.17
N LEU A 181 -6.73 -1.64 0.23
CA LEU A 181 -5.99 -2.48 1.18
C LEU A 181 -6.70 -2.57 2.53
N ARG A 182 -7.18 -1.44 3.07
CA ARG A 182 -7.93 -1.41 4.33
C ARG A 182 -9.28 -2.11 4.20
N SER A 183 -9.96 -1.97 3.05
CA SER A 183 -11.21 -2.70 2.76
C SER A 183 -10.96 -4.19 2.71
N PHE A 184 -9.81 -4.64 2.23
CA PHE A 184 -9.40 -6.03 2.36
C PHE A 184 -8.91 -6.38 3.77
N GLY A 185 -8.77 -5.43 4.69
CA GLY A 185 -8.28 -5.59 6.07
C GLY A 185 -6.77 -5.80 6.19
N LEU A 186 -6.02 -5.29 5.20
CA LEU A 186 -4.58 -5.15 5.24
C LEU A 186 -4.16 -3.75 5.70
N SER A 187 -2.92 -3.67 6.18
CA SER A 187 -2.23 -2.39 6.41
C SER A 187 -1.98 -1.72 5.06
N SER A 188 -1.96 -0.38 5.03
CA SER A 188 -1.52 0.39 3.85
C SER A 188 -0.06 0.15 3.46
N GLU A 189 0.65 -0.66 4.23
CA GLU A 189 2.06 -1.01 4.10
C GLU A 189 2.25 -2.52 3.94
N ALA A 190 1.17 -3.30 3.74
CA ALA A 190 1.27 -4.74 3.57
C ALA A 190 2.08 -5.09 2.31
N PRO A 191 2.93 -6.13 2.36
CA PRO A 191 3.57 -6.66 1.17
C PRO A 191 2.53 -7.34 0.27
N ALA A 192 2.68 -7.16 -1.03
CA ALA A 192 2.01 -7.95 -2.06
C ALA A 192 2.77 -9.25 -2.26
N GLU A 193 2.06 -10.31 -2.53
CA GLU A 193 2.62 -11.58 -2.99
C GLU A 193 3.27 -11.43 -4.38
N PHE A 194 2.65 -10.62 -5.23
CA PHE A 194 3.08 -10.42 -6.60
C PHE A 194 2.91 -8.97 -6.99
N VAL A 195 3.89 -8.41 -7.70
CA VAL A 195 3.84 -7.08 -8.30
C VAL A 195 4.35 -7.16 -9.74
N GLU A 196 3.55 -6.64 -10.65
CA GLU A 196 3.90 -6.48 -12.06
C GLU A 196 3.81 -4.99 -12.40
N LEU A 197 4.90 -4.44 -12.94
CA LEU A 197 4.98 -3.07 -13.43
C LEU A 197 5.07 -3.16 -14.95
N LEU A 198 4.10 -2.55 -15.63
CA LEU A 198 3.99 -2.61 -17.09
C LEU A 198 4.57 -1.36 -17.78
N ASP A 199 4.88 -0.31 -17.00
CA ASP A 199 5.52 0.93 -17.47
C ASP A 199 6.60 1.42 -16.48
N GLU A 200 7.58 2.19 -16.99
CA GLU A 200 8.69 2.79 -16.20
C GLU A 200 8.24 3.97 -15.30
N ASP A 201 6.99 4.41 -15.39
CA ASP A 201 6.47 5.55 -14.64
C ASP A 201 6.30 5.26 -13.12
N GLU A 202 6.50 6.29 -12.28
CA GLU A 202 6.30 6.20 -10.82
C GLU A 202 4.80 6.05 -10.44
N THR A 203 4.25 4.84 -10.52
CA THR A 203 2.87 4.55 -10.09
C THR A 203 2.77 4.35 -8.57
N ALA A 204 1.56 4.39 -8.02
CA ALA A 204 1.34 4.05 -6.60
C ALA A 204 1.76 2.59 -6.26
N ILE A 205 1.71 1.67 -7.24
CA ILE A 205 2.14 0.27 -7.09
C ILE A 205 3.66 0.16 -6.99
N SER A 206 4.44 1.05 -7.61
CA SER A 206 5.91 1.06 -7.49
C SER A 206 6.42 1.17 -6.04
N ARG A 207 5.55 1.52 -5.09
CA ARG A 207 5.83 1.69 -3.65
C ARG A 207 5.34 0.52 -2.78
N VAL A 208 4.80 -0.53 -3.40
CA VAL A 208 4.35 -1.76 -2.74
C VAL A 208 5.55 -2.67 -2.49
N ALA A 209 5.60 -3.33 -1.34
CA ALA A 209 6.63 -4.34 -1.03
C ALA A 209 6.23 -5.70 -1.61
N VAL A 210 7.17 -6.55 -2.01
CA VAL A 210 6.89 -7.94 -2.45
C VAL A 210 7.24 -8.91 -1.31
N ASP A 211 6.48 -9.99 -1.13
CA ASP A 211 6.78 -11.07 -0.18
C ASP A 211 7.74 -12.09 -0.85
N GLU A 212 8.95 -12.22 -0.31
CA GLU A 212 10.03 -13.03 -0.90
C GLU A 212 10.06 -14.48 -0.37
N ASN A 213 9.15 -14.87 0.53
CA ASN A 213 9.21 -16.19 1.21
C ASN A 213 8.25 -17.27 0.67
N ASP A 214 7.60 -17.08 -0.48
CA ASP A 214 6.67 -18.07 -1.05
C ASP A 214 7.19 -18.66 -2.35
N ASP A 215 7.93 -19.77 -2.25
CA ASP A 215 8.36 -20.62 -3.38
C ASP A 215 7.26 -21.65 -3.76
N SER A 216 6.05 -21.51 -3.21
CA SER A 216 4.94 -22.43 -3.45
C SER A 216 4.02 -21.92 -4.57
N GLY A 217 4.27 -22.43 -5.78
CA GLY A 217 3.20 -22.67 -6.75
C GLY A 217 3.33 -21.92 -8.06
N LYS A 218 3.84 -22.65 -9.06
CA LYS A 218 3.47 -22.50 -10.47
C LYS A 218 1.97 -22.20 -10.57
N PHE A 219 1.62 -20.98 -10.97
CA PHE A 219 0.22 -20.63 -11.20
C PHE A 219 -0.25 -21.23 -12.52
N ASP A 220 -1.25 -22.11 -12.43
CA ASP A 220 -2.10 -22.47 -13.55
C ASP A 220 -2.74 -21.20 -14.10
N ALA A 221 -2.24 -20.82 -15.27
CA ALA A 221 -2.80 -19.78 -16.10
C ALA A 221 -4.26 -20.14 -16.39
N PHE A 222 -5.12 -19.13 -16.30
CA PHE A 222 -6.42 -19.12 -16.95
C PHE A 222 -6.20 -19.30 -18.47
N GLU A 223 -6.21 -20.55 -18.92
CA GLU A 223 -6.36 -20.95 -20.33
C GLU A 223 -7.69 -20.37 -20.86
N SER A 224 -7.80 -19.77 -22.05
CA SER A 224 -6.89 -19.67 -23.19
C SER A 224 -7.24 -18.38 -23.94
N SER A 225 -6.23 -17.66 -24.45
CA SER A 225 -6.04 -17.43 -25.89
C SER A 225 -5.03 -16.32 -26.16
N ARG A 226 -3.96 -16.72 -26.86
CA ARG A 226 -2.90 -15.94 -27.53
C ARG A 226 -1.62 -15.66 -26.73
N GLY A 227 -0.63 -16.51 -26.99
CA GLY A 227 0.63 -16.04 -27.58
C GLY A 227 1.88 -16.13 -26.72
N SER A 228 2.56 -17.29 -26.80
CA SER A 228 3.96 -17.54 -26.46
C SER A 228 4.43 -17.30 -25.01
N ARG A 229 4.60 -18.41 -24.28
CA ARG A 229 5.32 -18.48 -23.01
C ARG A 229 6.82 -18.59 -23.27
N THR A 230 7.63 -17.78 -22.59
CA THR A 230 9.02 -18.14 -22.22
C THR A 230 9.31 -17.63 -20.81
N HIS A 231 10.09 -18.41 -20.07
CA HIS A 231 10.41 -18.29 -18.65
C HIS A 231 10.89 -16.89 -18.22
N ALA A 232 10.10 -16.18 -17.41
CA ALA A 232 10.45 -14.83 -16.92
C ALA A 232 10.78 -14.83 -15.42
N ILE A 233 11.94 -15.38 -15.07
CA ILE A 233 12.72 -14.94 -13.89
C ILE A 233 14.16 -14.57 -14.29
N GLU A 234 14.64 -14.87 -15.51
CA GLU A 234 15.98 -14.45 -15.98
C GLU A 234 15.98 -13.39 -17.10
N ASP A 235 14.87 -13.14 -17.82
CA ASP A 235 14.88 -12.29 -19.03
C ASP A 235 14.40 -10.84 -18.85
N GLY A 236 14.23 -10.36 -17.61
CA GLY A 236 13.94 -8.94 -17.33
C GLY A 236 15.07 -7.96 -17.69
N PHE A 237 16.20 -8.48 -18.17
CA PHE A 237 17.38 -7.71 -18.56
C PHE A 237 17.66 -7.68 -20.08
N VAL A 238 16.84 -8.31 -20.93
CA VAL A 238 17.13 -8.39 -22.38
C VAL A 238 16.05 -7.77 -23.30
N GLU A 239 14.93 -7.25 -22.78
CA GLU A 239 14.01 -6.43 -23.62
C GLU A 239 14.41 -4.96 -23.77
N HIS A 240 15.72 -4.66 -23.72
CA HIS A 240 16.24 -3.30 -23.92
C HIS A 240 16.71 -3.01 -25.36
N ASP A 241 16.61 -3.92 -26.34
CA ASP A 241 17.28 -3.73 -27.65
C ASP A 241 16.42 -3.83 -28.92
N ALA A 242 15.09 -3.76 -28.84
CA ALA A 242 14.22 -3.81 -30.03
C ALA A 242 13.22 -2.64 -30.12
N ARG A 243 13.70 -1.41 -29.95
CA ARG A 243 13.01 -0.23 -30.52
C ARG A 243 13.62 0.03 -31.90
N TRP A 244 13.06 -0.58 -32.94
CA TRP A 244 12.94 -0.07 -34.34
C TRP A 244 12.68 -1.21 -35.34
N VAL A 245 11.46 -1.31 -35.88
CA VAL A 245 11.19 -1.87 -37.21
C VAL A 245 10.27 -0.91 -37.93
N SER A 246 10.64 -0.54 -39.16
CA SER A 246 10.01 0.51 -39.94
C SER A 246 8.55 0.19 -40.30
N GLY A 247 7.64 1.15 -40.12
CA GLY A 247 6.40 1.24 -40.89
C GLY A 247 5.09 0.80 -40.21
N MET A 248 5.05 0.54 -38.91
CA MET A 248 3.79 0.26 -38.20
C MET A 248 3.76 0.92 -36.81
N ASP A 249 2.71 1.69 -36.54
CA ASP A 249 2.48 2.36 -35.26
C ASP A 249 1.86 1.40 -34.24
N LEU A 250 2.52 1.24 -33.08
CA LEU A 250 1.98 0.54 -31.91
C LEU A 250 1.06 1.51 -31.16
N VAL A 251 -0.25 1.25 -31.17
CA VAL A 251 -1.23 2.01 -30.37
C VAL A 251 -1.36 1.34 -28.99
N GLY A 252 -0.43 1.69 -28.09
CA GLY A 252 -0.39 1.58 -26.62
C GLY A 252 -1.12 0.44 -25.86
N SER A 253 -0.41 -0.17 -24.90
CA SER A 253 -0.96 -0.97 -23.79
C SER A 253 -1.11 -0.10 -22.53
N ASP A 254 -2.26 -0.11 -21.86
CA ASP A 254 -2.67 0.92 -20.87
C ASP A 254 -2.95 0.38 -19.43
N ALA A 255 -2.36 -0.76 -19.05
CA ALA A 255 -2.25 -1.14 -17.63
C ALA A 255 -0.87 -0.70 -17.14
N THR A 256 -0.80 0.04 -16.02
CA THR A 256 0.47 0.60 -15.52
C THR A 256 1.06 -0.19 -14.35
N GLY A 257 0.24 -1.05 -13.71
CA GLY A 257 0.73 -2.07 -12.79
C GLY A 257 -0.37 -2.93 -12.15
N ARG A 258 0.01 -4.10 -11.64
CA ARG A 258 -0.84 -5.06 -10.94
C ARG A 258 -0.16 -5.52 -9.66
N ALA A 259 -0.89 -5.59 -8.55
CA ALA A 259 -0.41 -6.11 -7.28
C ALA A 259 -1.42 -7.10 -6.68
N VAL A 260 -0.95 -8.26 -6.25
CA VAL A 260 -1.78 -9.30 -5.62
C VAL A 260 -1.41 -9.42 -4.15
N TYR A 261 -2.41 -9.43 -3.28
CA TYR A 261 -2.23 -9.63 -1.85
C TYR A 261 -3.04 -10.84 -1.40
N ARG A 262 -2.53 -11.55 -0.39
CA ARG A 262 -3.20 -12.70 0.22
C ARG A 262 -3.42 -12.46 1.71
N ARG A 263 -4.56 -12.95 2.23
CA ARG A 263 -4.82 -13.01 3.67
C ARG A 263 -5.66 -14.22 4.00
N GLY A 264 -5.03 -15.27 4.50
CA GLY A 264 -5.70 -16.56 4.71
C GLY A 264 -6.21 -17.10 3.37
N ASP A 265 -7.47 -17.56 3.34
CA ASP A 265 -8.13 -18.09 2.16
C ASP A 265 -8.75 -17.00 1.26
N GLU A 266 -8.32 -15.73 1.40
CA GLU A 266 -8.79 -14.63 0.57
C GLU A 266 -7.63 -13.99 -0.19
N ARG A 267 -7.94 -13.49 -1.39
CA ARG A 267 -7.02 -12.80 -2.30
C ARG A 267 -7.59 -11.42 -2.64
N LEU A 268 -6.72 -10.42 -2.74
CA LEU A 268 -7.03 -9.09 -3.26
C LEU A 268 -6.10 -8.79 -4.43
N GLU A 269 -6.68 -8.57 -5.61
CA GLU A 269 -5.97 -8.05 -6.76
C GLU A 269 -6.22 -6.55 -6.87
N VAL A 270 -5.15 -5.75 -6.92
CA VAL A 270 -5.21 -4.32 -7.16
C VAL A 270 -4.56 -4.01 -8.50
N ILE A 271 -5.34 -3.44 -9.40
CA ILE A 271 -4.91 -3.07 -10.74
C ILE A 271 -4.90 -1.54 -10.79
N THR A 272 -3.76 -0.94 -11.15
CA THR A 272 -3.68 0.49 -11.47
C THR A 272 -3.45 0.69 -12.96
N ALA A 273 -4.16 1.63 -13.56
CA ALA A 273 -4.07 1.92 -14.97
C ALA A 273 -4.27 3.42 -15.22
N ASN A 274 -4.23 3.81 -16.49
CA ASN A 274 -4.35 5.20 -16.91
C ASN A 274 -5.75 5.78 -16.61
N ARG A 275 -5.79 6.85 -15.82
CA ARG A 275 -6.99 7.38 -15.14
C ARG A 275 -8.13 7.81 -16.06
N ARG A 276 -7.80 8.26 -17.28
CA ARG A 276 -8.70 9.04 -18.15
C ARG A 276 -9.95 8.28 -18.63
N PRO A 277 -9.87 7.02 -19.08
CA PRO A 277 -11.01 6.40 -19.75
C PRO A 277 -12.16 6.02 -18.81
N LEU A 278 -11.87 5.50 -17.61
CA LEU A 278 -12.90 5.10 -16.64
C LEU A 278 -13.38 6.26 -15.77
N GLU A 279 -12.52 7.23 -15.44
CA GLU A 279 -12.95 8.48 -14.78
C GLU A 279 -13.95 9.25 -15.65
N HIS A 280 -13.73 9.28 -16.97
CA HIS A 280 -14.68 9.84 -17.93
C HIS A 280 -15.98 9.04 -18.02
N ALA A 281 -15.93 7.71 -17.86
CA ALA A 281 -17.11 6.85 -17.96
C ALA A 281 -17.96 6.83 -16.68
N LEU A 282 -17.34 6.61 -15.52
CA LEU A 282 -18.00 6.37 -14.23
C LEU A 282 -17.86 7.53 -13.23
N GLY A 283 -16.83 8.38 -13.39
CA GLY A 283 -16.57 9.50 -12.48
C GLY A 283 -16.06 9.07 -11.10
N VAL A 284 -15.29 7.97 -11.01
CA VAL A 284 -14.80 7.41 -9.74
C VAL A 284 -13.29 7.17 -9.76
N ASP A 285 -12.65 7.25 -8.58
CA ASP A 285 -11.19 7.02 -8.40
C ASP A 285 -10.86 5.59 -7.93
N LEU A 286 -11.84 4.88 -7.35
CA LEU A 286 -11.69 3.51 -6.86
C LEU A 286 -12.95 2.71 -7.15
N ILE A 287 -12.77 1.49 -7.65
CA ILE A 287 -13.81 0.46 -7.68
C ILE A 287 -13.35 -0.69 -6.79
N TYR A 288 -14.18 -1.04 -5.82
CA TYR A 288 -13.94 -2.17 -4.92
C TYR A 288 -15.03 -3.23 -5.12
N ILE A 289 -14.62 -4.39 -5.60
CA ILE A 289 -15.49 -5.54 -5.86
C ILE A 289 -15.16 -6.62 -4.84
N ASN A 290 -16.14 -7.00 -4.02
CA ASN A 290 -16.03 -8.12 -3.10
C ASN A 290 -16.88 -9.27 -3.63
N THR A 291 -16.23 -10.24 -4.26
CA THR A 291 -16.89 -11.40 -4.87
C THR A 291 -17.38 -12.40 -3.82
N ILE A 292 -16.80 -12.40 -2.61
CA ILE A 292 -17.19 -13.28 -1.50
C ILE A 292 -18.58 -12.89 -0.99
N GLN A 293 -18.80 -11.59 -0.71
CA GLN A 293 -20.09 -11.07 -0.25
C GLN A 293 -20.99 -10.56 -1.39
N ARG A 294 -20.51 -10.67 -2.63
CA ARG A 294 -21.21 -10.27 -3.87
C ARG A 294 -21.72 -8.83 -3.78
N ASN A 295 -20.83 -7.91 -3.39
CA ASN A 295 -21.11 -6.47 -3.35
C ASN A 295 -20.01 -5.65 -4.02
N VAL A 296 -20.41 -4.54 -4.62
CA VAL A 296 -19.50 -3.54 -5.20
C VAL A 296 -19.79 -2.16 -4.66
N VAL A 297 -18.71 -1.42 -4.39
CA VAL A 297 -18.77 0.02 -4.08
C VAL A 297 -17.75 0.77 -4.94
N MET A 298 -18.06 2.02 -5.23
CA MET A 298 -17.23 2.92 -5.99
C MET A 298 -17.04 4.21 -5.21
N VAL A 299 -15.79 4.68 -5.14
CA VAL A 299 -15.42 5.83 -4.32
C VAL A 299 -14.78 6.90 -5.19
N GLN A 300 -15.34 8.10 -5.14
CA GLN A 300 -14.72 9.29 -5.68
C GLN A 300 -14.09 10.10 -4.55
N HIS A 301 -12.80 10.39 -4.66
CA HIS A 301 -12.08 11.21 -3.70
C HIS A 301 -12.20 12.69 -4.07
N LYS A 302 -12.35 13.54 -3.05
CA LYS A 302 -12.32 15.00 -3.19
C LYS A 302 -11.41 15.62 -2.13
N MET A 303 -10.62 16.60 -2.56
CA MET A 303 -9.68 17.28 -1.66
C MET A 303 -10.34 18.50 -1.01
N LEU A 304 -10.30 18.58 0.32
CA LEU A 304 -10.67 19.77 1.07
C LEU A 304 -9.49 20.76 1.06
N GLU A 305 -9.79 22.02 0.84
CA GLU A 305 -8.83 23.12 0.91
C GLU A 305 -8.85 23.79 2.29
N PRO A 306 -7.70 24.28 2.79
CA PRO A 306 -7.67 25.10 3.98
C PRO A 306 -8.37 26.44 3.71
N SER A 307 -9.29 26.85 4.58
CA SER A 307 -10.04 28.11 4.44
C SER A 307 -10.43 28.66 5.81
N GLY A 308 -9.90 29.84 6.18
CA GLY A 308 -10.34 30.59 7.37
C GLY A 308 -10.27 29.81 8.70
N GLY A 309 -9.26 28.98 8.90
CA GLY A 309 -9.11 28.13 10.10
C GLY A 309 -9.78 26.74 10.00
N GLY A 310 -10.55 26.48 8.95
CA GLY A 310 -11.22 25.20 8.69
C GLY A 310 -10.75 24.52 7.39
N TRP A 311 -11.44 23.42 7.05
CA TRP A 311 -11.22 22.66 5.82
C TRP A 311 -12.52 22.60 5.04
N VAL A 312 -12.47 23.05 3.79
CA VAL A 312 -13.67 23.26 2.98
C VAL A 312 -13.47 22.67 1.59
N TYR A 313 -14.46 21.95 1.09
CA TYR A 313 -14.58 21.60 -0.31
C TYR A 313 -15.69 22.44 -0.93
N ARG A 314 -15.43 22.98 -2.12
CA ARG A 314 -16.40 23.77 -2.88
C ARG A 314 -16.74 22.96 -4.14
N PRO A 315 -17.96 22.42 -4.25
CA PRO A 315 -18.42 21.76 -5.47
C PRO A 315 -18.26 22.68 -6.69
N ASP A 316 -17.82 22.09 -7.79
CA ASP A 316 -17.64 22.74 -9.10
C ASP A 316 -18.49 22.04 -10.17
N GLU A 317 -18.44 22.55 -11.40
CA GLU A 317 -19.16 21.97 -12.55
C GLU A 317 -18.66 20.55 -12.86
N GLN A 318 -17.39 20.26 -12.61
CA GLN A 318 -16.82 18.93 -12.81
C GLN A 318 -17.50 17.90 -11.91
N LEU A 319 -17.66 18.18 -10.61
CA LEU A 319 -18.39 17.29 -9.71
C LEU A 319 -19.85 17.13 -10.12
N ALA A 320 -20.49 18.18 -10.63
CA ALA A 320 -21.87 18.06 -11.13
C ALA A 320 -21.96 17.05 -12.30
N GLN A 321 -20.99 17.07 -13.22
CA GLN A 321 -20.92 16.12 -14.33
C GLN A 321 -20.61 14.69 -13.84
N GLU A 322 -19.69 14.53 -12.88
CA GLU A 322 -19.39 13.24 -12.26
C GLU A 322 -20.63 12.65 -11.59
N ILE A 323 -21.38 13.44 -10.81
CA ILE A 323 -22.60 12.99 -10.13
C ILE A 323 -23.69 12.63 -11.14
N ALA A 324 -23.81 13.36 -12.25
CA ALA A 324 -24.74 13.02 -13.32
C ALA A 324 -24.41 11.65 -13.92
N ARG A 325 -23.12 11.35 -14.17
CA ARG A 325 -22.66 10.03 -14.62
C ARG A 325 -22.98 8.95 -13.58
N MET A 326 -22.63 9.18 -12.31
CA MET A 326 -22.97 8.24 -11.22
C MET A 326 -24.48 7.97 -11.14
N GLY A 327 -25.31 9.00 -11.34
CA GLY A 327 -26.77 8.86 -11.34
C GLY A 327 -27.32 7.99 -12.47
N ALA A 328 -26.62 7.90 -13.60
CA ALA A 328 -26.99 7.03 -14.71
C ALA A 328 -26.67 5.55 -14.42
N PHE A 329 -25.62 5.26 -13.66
CA PHE A 329 -25.22 3.90 -13.26
C PHE A 329 -25.82 3.43 -11.93
N GLY A 330 -26.30 4.36 -11.09
CA GLY A 330 -26.59 4.12 -9.67
C GLY A 330 -28.05 3.81 -9.33
N ARG A 331 -28.82 3.13 -10.19
CA ARG A 331 -30.13 2.61 -9.80
C ARG A 331 -29.95 1.22 -9.21
N PRO A 332 -29.98 1.05 -7.87
CA PRO A 332 -29.86 -0.27 -7.29
C PRO A 332 -31.04 -1.12 -7.77
N GLY A 333 -30.73 -2.30 -8.26
CA GLY A 333 -31.71 -3.36 -8.46
C GLY A 333 -32.32 -3.80 -7.13
N ARG A 334 -33.27 -4.73 -7.22
CA ARG A 334 -33.81 -5.38 -6.03
C ARG A 334 -33.00 -6.64 -5.77
N GLY A 335 -32.51 -6.79 -4.54
CA GLY A 335 -31.87 -8.03 -4.11
C GLY A 335 -32.88 -9.18 -3.99
N ASP A 336 -32.34 -10.40 -4.00
CA ASP A 336 -33.11 -11.61 -3.69
C ASP A 336 -33.54 -11.62 -2.22
N ASP A 337 -34.54 -12.43 -1.87
CA ASP A 337 -35.12 -12.47 -0.51
C ASP A 337 -34.12 -12.85 0.60
N THR A 338 -32.95 -13.38 0.24
CA THR A 338 -31.87 -13.73 1.16
C THR A 338 -30.79 -12.66 1.29
N GLU A 339 -30.81 -11.61 0.46
CA GLU A 339 -29.80 -10.56 0.44
C GLU A 339 -30.28 -9.32 1.22
N TYR A 340 -29.66 -9.09 2.38
CA TYR A 340 -29.91 -7.89 3.18
C TYR A 340 -28.76 -6.88 3.04
N ARG A 341 -29.11 -5.64 2.69
CA ARG A 341 -28.19 -4.49 2.66
C ARG A 341 -28.75 -3.39 3.57
N LEU A 342 -27.90 -2.80 4.42
CA LEU A 342 -28.24 -1.57 5.14
C LEU A 342 -28.40 -0.39 4.18
N HIS A 343 -27.62 -0.38 3.10
CA HIS A 343 -27.70 0.61 2.04
C HIS A 343 -27.18 0.02 0.72
N SER A 344 -28.01 0.03 -0.32
CA SER A 344 -27.68 -0.56 -1.62
C SER A 344 -27.00 0.41 -2.59
N GLY A 345 -26.72 1.64 -2.16
CA GLY A 345 -26.05 2.62 -3.00
C GLY A 345 -24.59 2.24 -3.25
N VAL A 346 -24.15 2.36 -4.50
CA VAL A 346 -22.79 1.99 -4.91
C VAL A 346 -21.79 3.14 -4.82
N PHE A 347 -22.25 4.39 -4.86
CA PHE A 347 -21.38 5.57 -4.96
C PHE A 347 -21.18 6.28 -3.63
N TYR A 348 -19.90 6.56 -3.32
CA TYR A 348 -19.48 7.28 -2.12
C TYR A 348 -18.50 8.39 -2.47
N LEU A 349 -18.62 9.53 -1.80
CA LEU A 349 -17.66 10.63 -1.85
C LEU A 349 -16.76 10.56 -0.61
N LYS A 350 -15.44 10.46 -0.81
CA LYS A 350 -14.44 10.49 0.26
C LYS A 350 -13.72 11.84 0.27
N PHE A 351 -13.99 12.64 1.28
CA PHE A 351 -13.35 13.95 1.46
C PHE A 351 -12.07 13.81 2.28
N VAL A 352 -10.96 14.29 1.72
CA VAL A 352 -9.63 14.18 2.32
C VAL A 352 -9.00 15.56 2.38
N LYS A 353 -8.41 15.92 3.52
CA LYS A 353 -7.73 17.22 3.68
C LYS A 353 -6.49 17.28 2.79
N ARG A 354 -6.37 18.30 1.94
CA ARG A 354 -5.18 18.51 1.12
C ARG A 354 -3.96 18.71 2.03
N ASN A 355 -2.83 18.06 1.72
CA ASN A 355 -1.57 18.20 2.46
C ASN A 355 -1.65 17.84 3.97
N ALA A 356 -2.72 17.21 4.45
CA ALA A 356 -2.76 16.73 5.83
C ALA A 356 -1.80 15.55 6.00
N ALA A 357 -1.30 15.36 7.22
CA ALA A 357 -0.55 14.15 7.55
C ALA A 357 -1.38 12.93 7.14
N ILE A 358 -0.76 11.99 6.41
CA ILE A 358 -1.35 10.77 5.85
C ILE A 358 -2.25 9.98 6.85
N ARG A 359 -2.08 10.21 8.15
CA ARG A 359 -2.83 9.58 9.25
C ARG A 359 -4.12 10.31 9.67
N GLN A 360 -4.42 11.52 9.19
CA GLN A 360 -5.72 12.14 9.45
C GLN A 360 -6.75 11.57 8.49
N GLY A 361 -7.67 10.76 9.04
CA GLY A 361 -8.72 10.09 8.26
C GLY A 361 -9.60 11.08 7.51
N GLY A 362 -10.00 10.68 6.30
CA GLY A 362 -11.07 11.35 5.57
C GLY A 362 -12.45 11.05 6.14
N VAL A 363 -13.47 11.67 5.57
CA VAL A 363 -14.87 11.30 5.81
C VAL A 363 -15.50 10.80 4.53
N LEU A 364 -16.43 9.87 4.67
CA LEU A 364 -17.17 9.29 3.56
C LEU A 364 -18.64 9.65 3.69
N LEU A 365 -19.23 10.04 2.57
CA LEU A 365 -20.66 10.28 2.42
C LEU A 365 -21.20 9.39 1.30
N PRO A 366 -22.29 8.63 1.54
CA PRO A 366 -23.10 8.08 0.47
C PRO A 366 -23.55 9.19 -0.49
N LEU A 367 -23.63 8.91 -1.79
CA LEU A 367 -23.98 9.92 -2.80
C LEU A 367 -25.37 10.54 -2.58
N ASP A 368 -26.34 9.75 -2.15
CA ASP A 368 -27.69 10.20 -1.76
C ASP A 368 -27.67 11.12 -0.53
N HIS A 369 -26.85 10.80 0.48
CA HIS A 369 -26.63 11.69 1.61
C HIS A 369 -25.97 13.01 1.17
N PHE A 370 -24.99 12.96 0.27
CA PHE A 370 -24.40 14.18 -0.29
C PHE A 370 -25.46 15.04 -1.01
N LYS A 371 -26.28 14.41 -1.87
CA LYS A 371 -27.37 15.10 -2.58
C LYS A 371 -28.37 15.75 -1.63
N LEU A 372 -28.68 15.10 -0.51
CA LEU A 372 -29.53 15.68 0.53
C LEU A 372 -28.85 16.83 1.27
N PHE A 373 -27.55 16.69 1.58
CA PHE A 373 -26.82 17.72 2.31
C PHE A 373 -26.75 19.04 1.53
N VAL A 374 -26.50 18.99 0.22
CA VAL A 374 -26.37 20.20 -0.60
C VAL A 374 -27.66 21.01 -0.75
N THR A 375 -28.82 20.46 -0.38
CA THR A 375 -30.09 21.19 -0.34
C THR A 375 -30.34 21.89 1.00
N THR A 376 -29.46 21.71 2.00
CA THR A 376 -29.63 22.29 3.33
C THR A 376 -28.99 23.67 3.45
N PRO A 377 -29.48 24.56 4.33
CA PRO A 377 -28.80 25.85 4.58
C PRO A 377 -27.36 25.67 5.12
N ALA A 378 -27.07 24.54 5.78
CA ALA A 378 -25.75 24.24 6.33
C ALA A 378 -24.67 24.08 5.23
N SER A 379 -25.04 23.71 4.01
CA SER A 379 -24.11 23.62 2.88
C SER A 379 -23.85 24.96 2.18
N GLN A 380 -24.44 26.06 2.64
CA GLN A 380 -24.25 27.38 2.05
C GLN A 380 -23.13 28.16 2.75
N GLY A 381 -22.28 28.79 1.94
CA GLY A 381 -21.25 29.71 2.39
C GLY A 381 -21.82 31.11 2.68
N PRO A 382 -21.02 32.01 3.30
CA PRO A 382 -21.44 33.38 3.60
C PRO A 382 -21.89 34.20 2.38
N ARG A 383 -21.50 33.78 1.16
CA ARG A 383 -21.87 34.40 -0.12
C ARG A 383 -22.83 33.53 -0.95
N GLY A 384 -23.53 32.57 -0.34
CA GLY A 384 -24.50 31.69 -1.00
C GLY A 384 -23.92 30.54 -1.83
N GLY A 385 -22.60 30.47 -2.03
CA GLY A 385 -21.96 29.35 -2.74
C GLY A 385 -21.94 28.06 -1.92
N LEU A 386 -22.03 26.90 -2.59
CA LEU A 386 -21.98 25.59 -1.93
C LEU A 386 -20.60 25.35 -1.28
N ARG A 387 -20.63 24.80 -0.07
CA ARG A 387 -19.46 24.35 0.66
C ARG A 387 -19.76 23.10 1.48
N ILE A 388 -18.74 22.27 1.63
CA ILE A 388 -18.74 21.13 2.55
C ILE A 388 -17.62 21.36 3.55
N ASP A 389 -17.97 21.41 4.82
CA ASP A 389 -17.04 21.44 5.93
C ASP A 389 -17.46 20.44 7.00
N TYR A 390 -16.48 20.00 7.80
CA TYR A 390 -16.71 18.95 8.80
C TYR A 390 -17.73 19.33 9.87
N ASP A 391 -17.78 20.61 10.22
CA ASP A 391 -18.65 21.13 11.27
C ASP A 391 -20.09 21.19 10.77
N ALA A 392 -20.32 21.64 9.53
CA ALA A 392 -21.63 21.68 8.88
C ALA A 392 -22.28 20.30 8.72
N LEU A 393 -21.49 19.23 8.55
CA LEU A 393 -22.02 17.86 8.54
C LEU A 393 -22.54 17.42 9.92
N GLY A 394 -22.16 18.10 11.01
CA GLY A 394 -22.70 17.86 12.36
C GLY A 394 -22.49 16.43 12.87
N GLY A 395 -21.37 15.80 12.48
CA GLY A 395 -21.07 14.41 12.83
C GLY A 395 -21.80 13.35 11.98
N ARG A 396 -22.67 13.76 11.04
CA ARG A 396 -23.37 12.84 10.13
C ARG A 396 -22.48 12.52 8.93
N TYR A 397 -21.53 11.62 9.12
CA TYR A 397 -20.67 11.08 8.08
C TYR A 397 -20.05 9.76 8.54
N MET A 398 -19.55 8.96 7.60
CA MET A 398 -18.79 7.75 7.95
C MET A 398 -17.30 8.07 8.07
N ARG A 399 -16.66 7.46 9.06
CA ARG A 399 -15.19 7.33 9.08
C ARG A 399 -14.80 6.11 8.26
N GLU A 400 -13.51 6.02 7.92
CA GLU A 400 -13.00 4.97 7.04
C GLU A 400 -13.20 3.55 7.60
N GLN A 401 -12.97 3.34 8.90
CA GLN A 401 -13.08 1.99 9.49
C GLN A 401 -14.51 1.44 9.45
N PRO A 402 -15.57 2.17 9.89
CA PRO A 402 -16.94 1.72 9.70
C PRO A 402 -17.30 1.42 8.24
N PHE A 403 -16.84 2.25 7.29
CA PHE A 403 -17.06 2.01 5.86
C PHE A 403 -16.44 0.69 5.39
N VAL A 404 -15.17 0.48 5.74
CA VAL A 404 -14.44 -0.76 5.47
C VAL A 404 -15.18 -1.98 6.03
N ASP A 405 -15.60 -1.92 7.28
CA ASP A 405 -16.23 -3.05 7.95
C ASP A 405 -17.59 -3.39 7.32
N LEU A 406 -18.36 -2.37 6.92
CA LEU A 406 -19.63 -2.56 6.22
C LEU A 406 -19.48 -3.19 4.84
N ILE A 407 -18.46 -2.81 4.07
CA ILE A 407 -18.19 -3.42 2.75
C ILE A 407 -17.79 -4.87 2.91
N ARG A 408 -16.88 -5.16 3.85
CA ARG A 408 -16.36 -6.50 4.11
C ARG A 408 -17.44 -7.47 4.53
N ALA A 409 -18.40 -7.00 5.33
CA ALA A 409 -19.54 -7.78 5.76
C ALA A 409 -20.67 -7.82 4.72
N GLY A 410 -20.52 -7.13 3.58
CA GLY A 410 -21.56 -7.10 2.55
C GLY A 410 -22.78 -6.24 2.91
N TYR A 411 -22.75 -5.41 3.96
CA TYR A 411 -23.92 -4.63 4.34
C TYR A 411 -24.16 -3.39 3.49
N ILE A 412 -23.16 -2.94 2.72
CA ILE A 412 -23.30 -1.81 1.80
C ILE A 412 -22.77 -2.14 0.39
N GLY A 413 -23.29 -1.43 -0.60
CA GLY A 413 -23.00 -1.63 -2.01
C GLY A 413 -24.08 -2.40 -2.74
N ALA A 414 -23.85 -2.68 -4.02
CA ALA A 414 -24.86 -3.30 -4.89
C ALA A 414 -25.25 -4.71 -4.42
N TYR A 415 -26.41 -5.18 -4.86
CA TYR A 415 -26.83 -6.57 -4.73
C TYR A 415 -26.02 -7.48 -5.68
N ALA A 416 -26.10 -8.79 -5.51
CA ALA A 416 -25.27 -9.72 -6.27
C ALA A 416 -25.45 -9.59 -7.79
N ASN A 417 -26.69 -9.52 -8.28
CA ASN A 417 -26.95 -9.43 -9.73
C ASN A 417 -26.33 -8.16 -10.34
N ASP A 418 -26.52 -7.02 -9.69
CA ASP A 418 -25.92 -5.75 -10.12
C ASP A 418 -24.39 -5.80 -10.03
N THR A 419 -23.85 -6.46 -8.99
CA THR A 419 -22.41 -6.65 -8.81
C THR A 419 -21.83 -7.46 -9.96
N THR A 420 -22.48 -8.54 -10.39
CA THR A 420 -22.04 -9.35 -11.54
C THR A 420 -22.03 -8.53 -12.83
N GLN A 421 -23.09 -7.76 -13.10
CA GLN A 421 -23.16 -6.91 -14.29
C GLN A 421 -22.06 -5.83 -14.28
N LEU A 422 -21.87 -5.17 -13.13
CA LEU A 422 -20.83 -4.17 -12.96
C LEU A 422 -19.44 -4.78 -13.07
N GLN A 423 -19.23 -5.99 -12.55
CA GLN A 423 -17.98 -6.72 -12.70
C GLN A 423 -17.68 -6.99 -14.18
N THR A 424 -18.64 -7.47 -14.97
CA THR A 424 -18.46 -7.68 -16.42
C THR A 424 -18.11 -6.38 -17.15
N ILE A 425 -18.77 -5.27 -16.80
CA ILE A 425 -18.46 -3.95 -17.38
C ILE A 425 -17.03 -3.55 -17.02
N VAL A 426 -16.62 -3.70 -15.76
CA VAL A 426 -15.28 -3.37 -15.29
C VAL A 426 -14.22 -4.25 -15.96
N GLU A 427 -14.45 -5.56 -16.07
CA GLU A 427 -13.58 -6.52 -16.77
C GLU A 427 -13.45 -6.19 -18.26
N ALA A 428 -14.57 -5.87 -18.93
CA ALA A 428 -14.55 -5.45 -20.33
C ALA A 428 -13.77 -4.14 -20.52
N ILE A 429 -13.83 -3.22 -19.55
CA ILE A 429 -13.06 -1.98 -19.61
C ILE A 429 -11.57 -2.23 -19.32
N LEU A 430 -11.25 -3.12 -18.37
CA LEU A 430 -9.89 -3.55 -18.09
C LEU A 430 -9.24 -4.23 -19.31
N ALA A 431 -9.96 -5.13 -19.98
CA ALA A 431 -9.50 -5.83 -21.18
C ALA A 431 -9.21 -4.90 -22.37
N ASN A 432 -9.81 -3.72 -22.39
CA ASN A 432 -9.61 -2.72 -23.45
C ASN A 432 -8.54 -1.66 -23.10
N GLY A 433 -7.73 -1.87 -22.05
CA GLY A 433 -6.62 -0.98 -21.68
C GLY A 433 -7.10 0.38 -21.19
N ARG A 434 -8.05 0.42 -20.25
CA ARG A 434 -8.76 1.68 -19.92
C ARG A 434 -9.11 1.81 -18.45
N ALA A 435 -8.17 1.72 -17.49
CA ALA A 435 -8.61 1.52 -16.10
C ALA A 435 -8.11 2.48 -15.01
N VAL A 436 -8.95 2.59 -14.00
CA VAL A 436 -8.76 3.24 -12.69
C VAL A 436 -8.25 2.19 -11.69
N VAL A 437 -7.91 2.61 -10.46
CA VAL A 437 -7.60 1.66 -9.38
C VAL A 437 -8.79 0.73 -9.14
N THR A 438 -8.65 -0.52 -9.56
CA THR A 438 -9.67 -1.56 -9.36
C THR A 438 -9.14 -2.56 -8.36
N ALA A 439 -9.94 -2.86 -7.34
CA ALA A 439 -9.59 -3.78 -6.27
C ALA A 439 -10.62 -4.92 -6.23
N ILE A 440 -10.18 -6.14 -6.55
CA ILE A 440 -11.03 -7.33 -6.65
C ILE A 440 -10.65 -8.28 -5.53
N GLN A 441 -11.57 -8.48 -4.58
CA GLN A 441 -11.44 -9.47 -3.50
C GLN A 441 -12.13 -10.77 -3.91
N SER A 442 -11.41 -11.89 -3.81
CA SER A 442 -11.90 -13.25 -4.11
C SER A 442 -11.40 -14.27 -3.09
N ALA A 443 -12.00 -15.47 -3.12
CA ALA A 443 -11.44 -16.61 -2.40
C ALA A 443 -10.12 -17.05 -3.06
N ALA A 444 -9.10 -17.33 -2.26
CA ALA A 444 -7.87 -17.93 -2.74
C ALA A 444 -8.15 -19.38 -3.17
N ALA A 445 -7.59 -19.79 -4.32
CA ALA A 445 -7.63 -21.20 -4.69
C ALA A 445 -6.90 -22.00 -3.61
N ARG A 446 -7.57 -23.01 -3.03
CA ARG A 446 -6.89 -23.96 -2.14
C ARG A 446 -5.85 -24.69 -2.97
N SER A 447 -4.57 -24.61 -2.59
CA SER A 447 -3.60 -25.60 -3.03
C SER A 447 -4.12 -26.96 -2.57
N SER A 448 -4.43 -27.82 -3.53
CA SER A 448 -4.82 -29.20 -3.25
C SER A 448 -3.74 -29.84 -2.39
N PRO A 449 -4.07 -30.44 -1.23
CA PRO A 449 -3.07 -31.22 -0.50
C PRO A 449 -2.63 -32.35 -1.42
N GLU A 450 -1.35 -32.39 -1.74
CA GLU A 450 -0.72 -33.55 -2.38
C GLU A 450 -1.15 -34.78 -1.58
N HIS A 451 -1.85 -35.70 -2.25
CA HIS A 451 -2.05 -37.05 -1.73
C HIS A 451 -0.66 -37.67 -1.53
N GLN A 452 -0.18 -37.64 -0.29
CA GLN A 452 0.78 -38.63 0.18
C GLN A 452 0.02 -39.94 0.32
N ASP A 453 -0.02 -40.70 -0.78
CA ASP A 453 -0.30 -42.12 -0.74
C ASP A 453 0.85 -42.80 0.02
N HIS A 454 0.63 -43.04 1.31
CA HIS A 454 1.37 -44.03 2.07
C HIS A 454 0.54 -45.31 2.16
N TRP A 455 0.95 -46.32 1.39
CA TRP A 455 0.80 -47.73 1.74
C TRP A 455 2.20 -48.30 2.01
#